data_AF-A0A7J5ZWA1-F1
#
_entry.id   AF-A0A7J5ZWA1-F1
#
_cell.length_a   1.000
_cell.length_b   1.000
_cell.length_c   1.000
_cell.angle_alpha   90.00
_cell.angle_beta   90.00
_cell.angle_gamma   90.00
#
_symmetry.space_group_name_H-M   'P 1'
#
loop_
_entity.id
_entity.type
_entity.pdbx_description
1 polymer ?
#
loop_
_entity_poly.entity_id
_entity_poly.type
_entity_poly.pdbx_seq_one_letter_code
_entity_poly.pdbx_strand_id
1 'polypeptide(L)'
;MWNFVNSKEQLTDNVLNKLMDYVRCSPSPEATSERSTLQQYMKPDPAVQSLILKILLKCGMEETAPQLQRFIEEAVKSNERNADEIYFMVVRSIEDHIHFSNQGRLINKAIRCLDTCEFNESGQNMISEDLHKIAKLRFAITAASDAIRSVLSEAVTVEAEECRHLLRNLQELLSKTGNSWIQIFLLRNIFETYGFSLVHQLGQSERFQWTIPSQVLKEQQDMSAQSVDQFQMYGQMYEKITVDSFKALEDPSHEIAQDYDENTPCFRVCMALSAVRQTTHNTDSTNNPGSLISRMRVKSNTDTSWGQLVKICESELEDCSLSQIVFHTALVAQVSTAPVMKLLNSLCFSPGKCQCGRPYVKSQCPNCGREVGGKSHVPVEGFTEFNTAAGSGRGHNLGDPNSRKEQDGERSLYGANLHMVRALIHSSMIWGTTEHTEELQKLTEMPQGAHDVRKHLFGHLRKDIELLAKALGKSQQDAEMTVHLFLKFILESSSEPNSHIQITDSEEKREE
;
A
#
# COMPACT_ATOMS: atom_id res chain seq x y z
N MET A 1 17.92 11.87 18.14
CA MET A 1 17.69 11.25 19.46
C MET A 1 17.87 12.34 20.50
N TRP A 2 16.78 12.95 20.99
CA TRP A 2 16.82 13.99 22.02
C TRP A 2 16.41 13.36 23.36
N ASN A 3 17.38 13.12 24.23
CA ASN A 3 17.19 12.55 25.57
C ASN A 3 17.21 13.68 26.61
N PHE A 4 16.15 14.48 26.67
CA PHE A 4 16.10 15.62 27.59
C PHE A 4 15.65 15.26 29.02
N VAL A 5 14.92 14.15 29.21
CA VAL A 5 14.44 13.70 30.52
C VAL A 5 14.32 12.18 30.50
N ASN A 6 15.03 11.47 31.39
CA ASN A 6 15.08 10.01 31.43
C ASN A 6 14.51 9.42 32.75
N SER A 7 14.15 10.24 33.73
CA SER A 7 13.53 9.78 34.98
C SER A 7 12.57 10.80 35.58
N LYS A 8 11.60 10.33 36.37
CA LYS A 8 10.64 11.16 37.12
C LYS A 8 11.33 12.21 38.00
N GLU A 9 12.49 11.89 38.55
CA GLU A 9 13.29 12.76 39.44
C GLU A 9 13.71 14.06 38.74
N GLN A 10 13.79 14.06 37.41
CA GLN A 10 14.14 15.22 36.59
C GLN A 10 12.92 16.09 36.24
N LEU A 11 11.69 15.58 36.45
CA LEU A 11 10.41 16.26 36.20
C LEU A 11 9.89 16.95 37.47
N THR A 12 10.68 17.89 37.99
CA THR A 12 10.26 18.72 39.14
C THR A 12 8.99 19.50 38.82
N ASP A 13 8.21 19.87 39.85
CA ASP A 13 6.99 20.68 39.68
C ASP A 13 7.25 22.00 38.92
N ASN A 14 8.45 22.57 39.04
CA ASN A 14 8.86 23.76 38.31
C ASN A 14 9.02 23.49 36.80
N VAL A 15 9.65 22.38 36.43
CA VAL A 15 9.78 21.95 35.03
C VAL A 15 8.40 21.64 34.45
N LEU A 16 7.55 20.92 35.20
CA LEU A 16 6.20 20.62 34.79
C LEU A 16 5.36 21.89 34.59
N ASN A 17 5.41 22.85 35.52
CA ASN A 17 4.69 24.10 35.39
C ASN A 17 5.13 24.87 34.13
N LYS A 18 6.44 24.93 33.85
CA LYS A 18 6.95 25.52 32.60
C LYS A 18 6.44 24.78 31.36
N LEU A 19 6.43 23.44 31.37
CA LEU A 19 5.86 22.65 30.28
C LEU A 19 4.36 22.94 30.08
N MET A 20 3.59 23.04 31.16
CA MET A 20 2.16 23.38 31.11
C MET A 20 1.92 24.81 30.64
N ASP A 21 2.82 25.76 30.89
CA ASP A 21 2.72 27.11 30.35
C ASP A 21 2.84 27.13 28.81
N TYR A 22 3.65 26.23 28.23
CA TYR A 22 3.70 26.04 26.78
C TYR A 22 2.40 25.41 26.22
N VAL A 23 1.68 24.62 27.02
CA VAL A 23 0.36 24.08 26.63
C VAL A 23 -0.73 25.15 26.71
N ARG A 24 -0.72 25.97 27.78
CA ARG A 24 -1.76 26.97 28.13
C ARG A 24 -1.75 28.26 27.32
N CYS A 25 -0.69 28.53 26.56
CA CYS A 25 -0.55 29.80 25.83
C CYS A 25 -0.73 31.06 26.71
N SER A 26 -0.32 31.02 27.97
CA SER A 26 -0.44 32.16 28.89
C SER A 26 0.95 32.58 29.36
N PRO A 27 1.39 33.83 29.14
CA PRO A 27 2.58 34.32 29.83
C PRO A 27 2.29 34.28 31.34
N SER A 28 3.15 33.61 32.11
CA SER A 28 3.07 33.67 33.57
C SER A 28 2.99 35.15 34.02
N PRO A 29 2.05 35.51 34.91
CA PRO A 29 1.95 36.88 35.43
C PRO A 29 3.18 37.33 36.23
N GLU A 30 4.11 36.42 36.54
CA GLU A 30 5.37 36.71 37.24
C GLU A 30 6.56 37.01 36.31
N ALA A 31 6.36 37.08 34.98
CA ALA A 31 7.42 37.42 34.04
C ALA A 31 7.70 38.94 34.01
N THR A 32 8.19 39.49 35.12
CA THR A 32 8.92 40.76 35.11
C THR A 32 10.40 40.45 34.93
N SER A 33 10.98 41.05 33.89
CA SER A 33 12.40 40.98 33.51
C SER A 33 12.86 39.62 32.94
N GLU A 34 13.25 39.65 31.66
CA GLU A 34 13.80 38.53 30.87
C GLU A 34 12.77 37.50 30.40
N ARG A 35 12.15 37.77 29.24
CA ARG A 35 11.60 36.70 28.38
C ARG A 35 12.69 35.65 28.24
N SER A 36 12.47 34.43 28.73
CA SER A 36 13.34 33.30 28.37
C SER A 36 13.33 33.23 26.85
N THR A 37 14.51 33.32 26.22
CA THR A 37 14.67 33.40 24.75
C THR A 37 13.93 32.29 24.01
N LEU A 38 13.65 31.15 24.65
CA LEU A 38 12.88 30.02 24.12
C LEU A 38 11.38 30.31 23.90
N GLN A 39 10.75 31.13 24.75
CA GLN A 39 9.31 31.46 24.63
C GLN A 39 8.99 32.31 23.39
N GLN A 40 9.98 32.98 22.80
CA GLN A 40 9.80 33.70 21.54
C GLN A 40 9.76 32.79 20.30
N TYR A 41 10.30 31.56 20.39
CA TYR A 41 10.42 30.65 19.25
C TYR A 41 9.43 29.48 19.28
N MET A 42 8.87 29.14 20.44
CA MET A 42 7.86 28.08 20.54
C MET A 42 6.45 28.66 20.32
N LYS A 43 5.95 28.54 19.08
CA LYS A 43 4.53 28.73 18.82
C LYS A 43 3.77 27.52 19.36
N PRO A 44 2.60 27.72 19.98
CA PRO A 44 1.74 26.63 20.40
C PRO A 44 1.12 26.00 19.15
N ASP A 45 1.78 24.97 18.65
CA ASP A 45 1.22 24.09 17.64
C ASP A 45 0.99 22.70 18.25
N PRO A 46 0.14 21.87 17.62
CA PRO A 46 -0.07 20.49 18.05
C PRO A 46 1.22 19.66 18.15
N ALA A 47 2.30 20.03 17.46
CA ALA A 47 3.58 19.33 17.53
C ALA A 47 4.28 19.58 18.87
N VAL A 48 4.20 20.80 19.42
CA VAL A 48 4.69 21.11 20.79
C VAL A 48 3.88 20.34 21.84
N GLN A 49 2.56 20.30 21.71
CA GLN A 49 1.69 19.54 22.61
C GLN A 49 2.01 18.04 22.57
N SER A 50 2.22 17.48 21.37
CA SER A 50 2.66 16.08 21.18
C SER A 50 4.04 15.81 21.79
N LEU A 51 4.99 16.75 21.65
CA LEU A 51 6.33 16.62 22.21
C LEU A 51 6.28 16.58 23.75
N ILE A 52 5.52 17.48 24.37
CA ILE A 52 5.36 17.54 25.83
C ILE A 52 4.73 16.25 26.34
N LEU A 53 3.66 15.77 25.68
CA LEU A 53 3.04 14.50 25.99
C LEU A 53 4.05 13.34 25.93
N LYS A 54 4.84 13.24 24.85
CA LYS A 54 5.87 12.20 24.71
C LYS A 54 6.92 12.25 25.82
N ILE A 55 7.28 13.44 26.31
CA ILE A 55 8.18 13.61 27.46
C ILE A 55 7.52 13.08 28.73
N LEU A 56 6.25 13.41 28.99
CA LEU A 56 5.51 12.93 30.15
C LEU A 56 5.42 11.40 30.17
N LEU A 57 5.03 10.80 29.04
CA LEU A 57 4.90 9.34 28.91
C LEU A 57 6.23 8.61 29.15
N LYS A 58 7.37 9.16 28.69
CA LYS A 58 8.70 8.59 28.93
C LYS A 58 9.08 8.46 30.40
N CYS A 59 8.46 9.25 31.28
CA CYS A 59 8.83 9.32 32.69
C CYS A 59 8.04 8.36 33.58
N GLY A 60 7.19 7.51 32.98
CA GLY A 60 6.49 6.41 33.66
C GLY A 60 5.02 6.72 33.93
N MET A 61 4.13 5.98 33.28
CA MET A 61 2.67 6.22 33.27
C MET A 61 2.02 6.28 34.66
N GLU A 62 2.31 5.31 35.52
CA GLU A 62 1.71 5.24 36.87
C GLU A 62 2.23 6.37 37.77
N GLU A 63 3.47 6.78 37.54
CA GLU A 63 4.15 7.82 38.31
C GLU A 63 3.76 9.24 37.88
N THR A 64 3.32 9.40 36.62
CA THR A 64 2.95 10.69 36.01
C THR A 64 1.44 10.87 35.79
N ALA A 65 0.58 9.99 36.32
CA ALA A 65 -0.86 10.06 36.07
C ALA A 65 -1.50 11.42 36.42
N PRO A 66 -1.19 12.07 37.57
CA PRO A 66 -1.69 13.41 37.87
C PRO A 66 -1.21 14.48 36.87
N GLN A 67 0.04 14.36 36.41
CA GLN A 67 0.64 15.27 35.44
C GLN A 67 0.01 15.11 34.05
N LEU A 68 -0.29 13.87 33.66
CA LEU A 68 -0.98 13.56 32.41
C LEU A 68 -2.42 14.07 32.42
N GLN A 69 -3.15 13.89 33.52
CA GLN A 69 -4.50 14.44 33.70
C GLN A 69 -4.49 15.96 33.53
N ARG A 70 -3.55 16.66 34.20
CA ARG A 70 -3.39 18.11 34.07
C ARG A 70 -3.04 18.53 32.63
N PHE A 71 -2.17 17.77 31.94
CA PHE A 71 -1.85 18.04 30.54
C PHE A 71 -3.10 17.97 29.66
N ILE A 72 -3.91 16.90 29.82
CA ILE A 72 -5.13 16.69 29.02
C ILE A 72 -6.12 17.83 29.23
N GLU A 73 -6.37 18.20 30.49
CA GLU A 73 -7.29 19.29 30.81
C GLU A 73 -6.86 20.61 30.18
N GLU A 74 -5.57 20.97 30.28
CA GLU A 74 -5.05 22.22 29.71
C GLU A 74 -5.02 22.18 28.18
N ALA A 75 -4.67 21.03 27.58
CA ALA A 75 -4.67 20.85 26.13
C ALA A 75 -6.09 20.91 25.55
N VAL A 76 -7.08 20.33 26.22
CA VAL A 76 -8.49 20.38 25.81
C VAL A 76 -9.07 21.78 25.97
N LYS A 77 -8.84 22.46 27.10
CA LYS A 77 -9.25 23.86 27.30
C LYS A 77 -8.65 24.79 26.25
N SER A 78 -7.42 24.54 25.84
CA SER A 78 -6.75 25.36 24.81
C SER A 78 -7.23 25.02 23.38
N ASN A 79 -7.91 23.89 23.19
CA ASN A 79 -8.35 23.38 21.89
C ASN A 79 -9.82 22.93 21.91
N GLU A 80 -10.73 23.68 22.55
CA GLU A 80 -12.12 23.23 22.79
C GLU A 80 -12.86 22.75 21.53
N ARG A 81 -12.58 23.35 20.35
CA ARG A 81 -13.20 22.96 19.08
C ARG A 81 -12.72 21.63 18.52
N ASN A 82 -11.56 21.14 18.96
CA ASN A 82 -10.87 19.94 18.46
C ASN A 82 -10.47 19.01 19.62
N ALA A 83 -11.27 18.95 20.68
CA ALA A 83 -10.97 18.13 21.86
C ALA A 83 -10.76 16.64 21.51
N ASP A 84 -11.53 16.13 20.56
CA ASP A 84 -11.43 14.73 20.09
C ASP A 84 -10.06 14.42 19.48
N GLU A 85 -9.47 15.36 18.74
CA GLU A 85 -8.12 15.20 18.18
C GLU A 85 -7.04 15.14 19.27
N ILE A 86 -7.24 15.88 20.36
CA ILE A 86 -6.35 15.82 21.53
C ILE A 86 -6.48 14.46 22.23
N TYR A 87 -7.70 13.98 22.44
CA TYR A 87 -7.93 12.64 23.01
C TYR A 87 -7.32 11.55 22.13
N PHE A 88 -7.49 11.64 20.82
CA PHE A 88 -6.90 10.71 19.87
C PHE A 88 -5.36 10.75 19.89
N MET A 89 -4.77 11.95 19.92
CA MET A 89 -3.32 12.12 20.07
C MET A 89 -2.79 11.50 21.37
N VAL A 90 -3.52 11.66 22.48
CA VAL A 90 -3.17 11.07 23.78
C VAL A 90 -3.20 9.54 23.70
N VAL A 91 -4.29 8.97 23.23
CA VAL A 91 -4.46 7.51 23.07
C VAL A 91 -3.35 6.94 22.18
N ARG A 92 -3.08 7.53 21.02
CA ARG A 92 -2.01 7.10 20.10
C ARG A 92 -0.63 7.18 20.73
N SER A 93 -0.35 8.25 21.47
CA SER A 93 0.97 8.39 22.11
C SER A 93 1.17 7.38 23.24
N ILE A 94 0.10 7.02 23.97
CA ILE A 94 0.13 5.95 24.97
C ILE A 94 0.34 4.59 24.30
N GLU A 95 -0.36 4.29 23.19
CA GLU A 95 -0.14 3.08 22.38
C GLU A 95 1.32 2.96 21.93
N ASP A 96 1.90 4.03 21.38
CA ASP A 96 3.31 4.09 20.98
C ASP A 96 4.24 3.82 22.17
N HIS A 97 3.95 4.41 23.34
CA HIS A 97 4.75 4.17 24.54
C HIS A 97 4.71 2.70 24.97
N ILE A 98 3.53 2.06 24.95
CA ILE A 98 3.39 0.62 25.23
C ILE A 98 4.19 -0.19 24.19
N HIS A 99 4.02 0.13 22.90
CA HIS A 99 4.69 -0.55 21.79
C HIS A 99 6.21 -0.52 21.91
N PHE A 100 6.80 0.66 22.13
CA PHE A 100 8.25 0.88 22.17
C PHE A 100 8.89 0.66 23.56
N SER A 101 8.12 0.34 24.59
CA SER A 101 8.68 -0.01 25.91
C SER A 101 9.59 -1.24 25.83
N ASN A 102 10.63 -1.34 26.67
CA ASN A 102 11.56 -2.49 26.66
C ASN A 102 10.97 -3.78 27.28
N GLN A 103 9.67 -3.80 27.61
CA GLN A 103 9.04 -4.85 28.40
C GLN A 103 8.59 -6.07 27.58
N GLY A 104 9.53 -6.77 26.94
CA GLY A 104 9.26 -8.06 26.29
C GLY A 104 8.52 -7.99 24.95
N ARG A 105 8.02 -9.16 24.50
CA ARG A 105 7.35 -9.33 23.19
C ARG A 105 5.99 -8.62 23.15
N LEU A 106 5.58 -8.16 21.97
CA LEU A 106 4.31 -7.43 21.76
C LEU A 106 3.09 -8.23 22.23
N ILE A 107 3.04 -9.54 21.94
CA ILE A 107 1.94 -10.42 22.36
C ILE A 107 1.77 -10.46 23.89
N ASN A 108 2.88 -10.50 24.63
CA ASN A 108 2.87 -10.55 26.09
C ASN A 108 2.47 -9.21 26.70
N LYS A 109 2.84 -8.09 26.05
CA LYS A 109 2.33 -6.77 26.43
C LYS A 109 0.81 -6.67 26.21
N ALA A 110 0.31 -7.22 25.10
CA ALA A 110 -1.11 -7.19 24.76
C ALA A 110 -1.96 -8.00 25.75
N ILE A 111 -1.49 -9.19 26.14
CA ILE A 111 -2.13 -10.02 27.17
C ILE A 111 -2.23 -9.23 28.49
N ARG A 112 -1.12 -8.66 28.96
CA ARG A 112 -1.10 -7.82 30.18
C ARG A 112 -2.04 -6.61 30.09
N CYS A 113 -2.16 -6.01 28.91
CA CYS A 113 -3.07 -4.89 28.69
C CYS A 113 -4.53 -5.31 28.91
N LEU A 114 -4.94 -6.48 28.42
CA LEU A 114 -6.31 -6.99 28.64
C LEU A 114 -6.52 -7.45 30.09
N ASP A 115 -5.55 -8.14 30.68
CA ASP A 115 -5.68 -8.68 32.05
C ASP A 115 -5.83 -7.59 33.11
N THR A 116 -5.25 -6.41 32.87
CA THR A 116 -5.25 -5.29 33.82
C THR A 116 -6.39 -4.28 33.60
N CYS A 117 -7.27 -4.50 32.62
CA CYS A 117 -8.30 -3.54 32.26
C CYS A 117 -9.70 -3.99 32.73
N GLU A 118 -10.26 -3.25 33.70
CA GLU A 118 -11.69 -3.28 34.02
C GLU A 118 -12.42 -2.17 33.25
N PHE A 119 -13.30 -2.57 32.32
CA PHE A 119 -14.12 -1.68 31.50
C PHE A 119 -15.49 -1.47 32.13
N ASN A 120 -15.53 -0.77 33.27
CA ASN A 120 -16.78 -0.33 33.90
C ASN A 120 -17.12 1.10 33.42
N GLU A 121 -18.42 1.47 33.38
CA GLU A 121 -18.85 2.84 33.07
C GLU A 121 -18.20 3.84 34.04
N SER A 122 -17.48 4.82 33.50
CA SER A 122 -16.73 5.78 34.32
C SER A 122 -17.62 6.90 34.86
N GLY A 123 -17.33 7.32 36.09
CA GLY A 123 -17.89 8.54 36.68
C GLY A 123 -17.33 9.79 36.02
N GLN A 124 -18.00 10.94 36.22
CA GLN A 124 -17.81 12.21 35.50
C GLN A 124 -16.40 12.84 35.46
N ASN A 125 -15.37 12.29 36.15
CA ASN A 125 -14.05 12.94 36.33
C ASN A 125 -12.81 12.07 35.98
N MET A 126 -12.92 10.97 35.22
CA MET A 126 -11.80 10.01 35.01
C MET A 126 -11.14 9.98 33.61
N ILE A 127 -10.91 11.14 33.00
CA ILE A 127 -10.52 11.22 31.57
C ILE A 127 -9.17 10.52 31.27
N SER A 128 -8.10 10.74 32.04
CA SER A 128 -6.78 10.16 31.73
C SER A 128 -6.72 8.63 31.89
N GLU A 129 -7.34 8.07 32.91
CA GLU A 129 -7.40 6.61 33.09
C GLU A 129 -8.26 5.95 32.01
N ASP A 130 -9.37 6.58 31.62
CA ASP A 130 -10.23 6.07 30.55
C ASP A 130 -9.49 6.05 29.21
N LEU A 131 -8.77 7.14 28.86
CA LEU A 131 -7.93 7.18 27.65
C LEU A 131 -6.81 6.13 27.70
N HIS A 132 -6.24 5.87 28.88
CA HIS A 132 -5.23 4.82 29.06
C HIS A 132 -5.82 3.42 28.85
N LYS A 133 -7.02 3.15 29.38
CA LYS A 133 -7.74 1.89 29.14
C LYS A 133 -8.07 1.71 27.65
N ILE A 134 -8.51 2.77 26.98
CA ILE A 134 -8.78 2.77 25.53
C ILE A 134 -7.49 2.46 24.75
N ALA A 135 -6.36 3.07 25.10
CA ALA A 135 -5.07 2.82 24.46
C ALA A 135 -4.59 1.36 24.65
N LYS A 136 -4.68 0.83 25.87
CA LYS A 136 -4.38 -0.58 26.18
C LYS A 136 -5.25 -1.54 25.35
N LEU A 137 -6.55 -1.26 25.26
CA LEU A 137 -7.50 -2.07 24.50
C LEU A 137 -7.16 -2.04 23.00
N ARG A 138 -6.94 -0.85 22.43
CA ARG A 138 -6.59 -0.68 21.02
C ARG A 138 -5.27 -1.38 20.68
N PHE A 139 -4.24 -1.22 21.51
CA PHE A 139 -2.97 -1.95 21.37
C PHE A 139 -3.18 -3.47 21.36
N ALA A 140 -3.98 -3.99 22.29
CA ALA A 140 -4.27 -5.41 22.37
C ALA A 140 -5.04 -5.93 21.14
N ILE A 141 -5.99 -5.15 20.62
CA ILE A 141 -6.74 -5.48 19.39
C ILE A 141 -5.82 -5.47 18.17
N THR A 142 -4.88 -4.51 18.09
CA THR A 142 -3.87 -4.49 17.03
C THR A 142 -3.00 -5.75 17.06
N ALA A 143 -2.48 -6.13 18.23
CA ALA A 143 -1.74 -7.39 18.39
C ALA A 143 -2.61 -8.63 18.12
N ALA A 144 -3.91 -8.59 18.44
CA ALA A 144 -4.85 -9.66 18.15
C ALA A 144 -5.05 -9.87 16.64
N SER A 145 -4.91 -8.82 15.82
CA SER A 145 -4.99 -8.94 14.36
C SER A 145 -3.85 -9.82 13.81
N ASP A 146 -2.63 -9.63 14.33
CA ASP A 146 -1.47 -10.47 13.99
C ASP A 146 -1.61 -11.90 14.51
N ALA A 147 -2.19 -12.05 15.71
CA ALA A 147 -2.49 -13.35 16.30
C ALA A 147 -3.51 -14.14 15.47
N ILE A 148 -4.58 -13.48 14.97
CA ILE A 148 -5.58 -14.09 14.09
C ILE A 148 -4.92 -14.63 12.83
N ARG A 149 -4.11 -13.83 12.13
CA ARG A 149 -3.40 -14.29 10.93
C ARG A 149 -2.49 -15.48 11.22
N SER A 150 -1.75 -15.44 12.32
CA SER A 150 -0.83 -16.51 12.71
C SER A 150 -1.57 -17.82 13.00
N VAL A 151 -2.73 -17.72 13.67
CA VAL A 151 -3.57 -18.88 13.99
C VAL A 151 -4.31 -19.42 12.76
N LEU A 152 -4.77 -18.55 11.84
CA LEU A 152 -5.38 -18.95 10.57
C LEU A 152 -4.36 -19.63 9.63
N SER A 153 -3.09 -19.28 9.73
CA SER A 153 -2.00 -19.86 8.92
C SER A 153 -1.47 -21.20 9.48
N GLU A 154 -2.08 -21.72 10.55
CA GLU A 154 -1.72 -22.99 11.23
C GLU A 154 -0.23 -23.14 11.61
N ALA A 155 0.46 -22.03 11.90
CA ALA A 155 1.86 -22.09 12.31
C ALA A 155 2.01 -22.78 13.68
N VAL A 156 2.71 -23.91 13.72
CA VAL A 156 3.00 -24.66 14.96
C VAL A 156 4.21 -24.04 15.67
N THR A 157 3.97 -23.03 16.50
CA THR A 157 5.03 -22.36 17.29
C THR A 157 4.57 -22.10 18.72
N VAL A 158 5.51 -21.86 19.65
CA VAL A 158 5.21 -21.43 21.03
C VAL A 158 4.36 -20.14 21.05
N GLU A 159 4.62 -19.26 20.09
CA GLU A 159 3.85 -18.01 19.90
C GLU A 159 2.38 -18.28 19.59
N ALA A 160 2.05 -19.44 18.99
CA ALA A 160 0.67 -19.79 18.70
C ALA A 160 -0.17 -19.98 19.97
N GLU A 161 0.42 -20.41 21.09
CA GLU A 161 -0.32 -20.52 22.36
C GLU A 161 -0.57 -19.15 23.00
N GLU A 162 0.44 -18.27 23.01
CA GLU A 162 0.28 -16.87 23.46
C GLU A 162 -0.78 -16.15 22.59
N CYS A 163 -0.77 -16.37 21.28
CA CYS A 163 -1.80 -15.88 20.36
C CYS A 163 -3.19 -16.40 20.73
N ARG A 164 -3.34 -17.71 20.96
CA ARG A 164 -4.61 -18.31 21.38
C ARG A 164 -5.08 -17.79 22.74
N HIS A 165 -4.16 -17.48 23.65
CA HIS A 165 -4.51 -16.91 24.95
C HIS A 165 -5.04 -15.47 24.80
N LEU A 166 -4.33 -14.61 24.06
CA LEU A 166 -4.80 -13.25 23.78
C LEU A 166 -6.21 -13.24 23.15
N LEU A 167 -6.43 -14.11 22.16
CA LEU A 167 -7.73 -14.19 21.47
C LEU A 167 -8.85 -14.67 22.38
N ARG A 168 -8.58 -15.58 23.31
CA ARG A 168 -9.56 -16.00 24.33
C ARG A 168 -9.93 -14.86 25.26
N ASN A 169 -8.95 -14.11 25.77
CA ASN A 169 -9.20 -12.97 26.66
C ASN A 169 -10.02 -11.88 25.94
N LEU A 170 -9.71 -11.61 24.66
CA LEU A 170 -10.48 -10.65 23.85
C LEU A 170 -11.92 -11.13 23.60
N GLN A 171 -12.11 -12.42 23.31
CA GLN A 171 -13.45 -12.99 23.13
C GLN A 171 -14.28 -12.94 24.42
N GLU A 172 -13.66 -13.20 25.57
CA GLU A 172 -14.32 -13.07 26.88
C GLU A 172 -14.67 -11.62 27.20
N LEU A 173 -13.81 -10.67 26.86
CA LEU A 173 -14.10 -9.25 27.01
C LEU A 173 -15.31 -8.82 26.17
N LEU A 174 -15.39 -9.29 24.92
CA LEU A 174 -16.51 -9.02 24.03
C LEU A 174 -17.83 -9.59 24.55
N SER A 175 -17.82 -10.81 25.10
CA SER A 175 -19.03 -11.41 25.66
C SER A 175 -19.53 -10.69 26.90
N LYS A 176 -18.63 -10.10 27.71
CA LYS A 176 -18.98 -9.29 28.89
C LYS A 176 -19.50 -7.89 28.53
N THR A 177 -18.86 -7.21 27.58
CA THR A 177 -19.15 -5.79 27.28
C THR A 177 -20.24 -5.60 26.23
N GLY A 178 -20.40 -6.54 25.28
CA GLY A 178 -21.31 -6.39 24.14
C GLY A 178 -20.96 -5.21 23.21
N ASN A 179 -19.75 -4.64 23.32
CA ASN A 179 -19.38 -3.43 22.60
C ASN A 179 -18.95 -3.74 21.16
N SER A 180 -19.84 -3.48 20.20
CA SER A 180 -19.57 -3.69 18.76
C SER A 180 -18.41 -2.86 18.21
N TRP A 181 -18.02 -1.76 18.85
CA TRP A 181 -16.86 -0.96 18.41
C TRP A 181 -15.54 -1.72 18.52
N ILE A 182 -15.42 -2.66 19.46
CA ILE A 182 -14.23 -3.52 19.58
C ILE A 182 -14.11 -4.40 18.33
N GLN A 183 -15.23 -4.99 17.88
CA GLN A 183 -15.30 -5.80 16.66
C GLN A 183 -15.03 -4.96 15.42
N ILE A 184 -15.65 -3.77 15.31
CA ILE A 184 -15.44 -2.85 14.19
C ILE A 184 -13.97 -2.42 14.11
N PHE A 185 -13.35 -2.07 15.24
CA PHE A 185 -11.95 -1.68 15.29
C PHE A 185 -11.02 -2.84 14.91
N LEU A 186 -11.30 -4.06 15.38
CA LEU A 186 -10.57 -5.27 15.00
C LEU A 186 -10.64 -5.52 13.50
N LEU A 187 -11.84 -5.53 12.92
CA LEU A 187 -12.04 -5.73 11.48
C LEU A 187 -11.33 -4.66 10.66
N ARG A 188 -11.41 -3.40 11.09
CA ARG A 188 -10.73 -2.28 10.44
C ARG A 188 -9.21 -2.46 10.50
N ASN A 189 -8.65 -2.85 11.65
CA ASN A 189 -7.22 -3.06 11.78
C ASN A 189 -6.74 -4.26 10.94
N ILE A 190 -7.51 -5.35 10.88
CA ILE A 190 -7.23 -6.49 9.98
C ILE A 190 -7.24 -6.03 8.53
N PHE A 191 -8.25 -5.27 8.10
CA PHE A 191 -8.34 -4.74 6.75
C PHE A 191 -7.16 -3.81 6.42
N GLU A 192 -6.85 -2.86 7.30
CA GLU A 192 -5.74 -1.91 7.11
C GLU A 192 -4.35 -2.59 7.09
N THR A 193 -4.20 -3.73 7.74
CA THR A 193 -2.91 -4.44 7.82
C THR A 193 -2.77 -5.52 6.73
N TYR A 194 -3.84 -6.27 6.46
CA TYR A 194 -3.82 -7.50 5.68
C TYR A 194 -4.75 -7.49 4.47
N GLY A 195 -5.57 -6.44 4.30
CA GLY A 195 -6.52 -6.30 3.21
C GLY A 195 -7.79 -7.15 3.38
N PHE A 196 -8.65 -7.07 2.37
CA PHE A 196 -9.96 -7.71 2.38
C PHE A 196 -9.91 -9.26 2.33
N SER A 197 -8.85 -9.84 1.75
CA SER A 197 -8.72 -11.30 1.62
C SER A 197 -8.76 -12.00 2.98
N LEU A 198 -8.05 -11.47 3.98
CA LEU A 198 -8.05 -12.00 5.34
C LEU A 198 -9.41 -11.77 6.04
N VAL A 199 -10.05 -10.62 5.80
CA VAL A 199 -11.41 -10.33 6.32
C VAL A 199 -12.43 -11.34 5.75
N HIS A 200 -12.31 -11.67 4.47
CA HIS A 200 -13.17 -12.66 3.82
C HIS A 200 -12.93 -14.07 4.39
N GLN A 201 -11.67 -14.48 4.56
CA GLN A 201 -11.33 -15.75 5.23
C GLN A 201 -11.85 -15.82 6.67
N LEU A 202 -11.80 -14.70 7.39
CA LEU A 202 -12.36 -14.56 8.73
C LEU A 202 -13.87 -14.79 8.74
N GLY A 203 -14.59 -14.19 7.77
CA GLY A 203 -16.04 -14.37 7.59
C GLY A 203 -16.45 -15.79 7.24
N GLN A 204 -15.59 -16.55 6.55
CA GLN A 204 -15.82 -17.96 6.24
C GLN A 204 -15.48 -18.90 7.40
N SER A 205 -14.75 -18.43 8.41
CA SER A 205 -14.30 -19.26 9.52
C SER A 205 -15.32 -19.30 10.65
N GLU A 206 -15.89 -20.47 10.95
CA GLU A 206 -16.77 -20.66 12.11
C GLU A 206 -16.09 -20.29 13.44
N ARG A 207 -14.78 -20.54 13.53
CA ARG A 207 -13.97 -20.26 14.73
C ARG A 207 -13.89 -18.77 15.06
N PHE A 208 -13.96 -17.91 14.05
CA PHE A 208 -13.75 -16.46 14.21
C PHE A 208 -15.03 -15.63 14.03
N GLN A 209 -16.21 -16.25 13.99
CA GLN A 209 -17.50 -15.54 13.90
C GLN A 209 -17.70 -14.48 14.98
N TRP A 210 -17.13 -14.69 16.18
CA TRP A 210 -17.18 -13.73 17.29
C TRP A 210 -16.50 -12.38 16.98
N THR A 211 -15.64 -12.32 15.96
CA THR A 211 -14.98 -11.08 15.53
C THR A 211 -15.89 -10.16 14.71
N ILE A 212 -17.02 -10.68 14.22
CA ILE A 212 -17.94 -9.96 13.34
C ILE A 212 -19.17 -9.50 14.14
N PRO A 213 -19.57 -8.21 14.04
CA PRO A 213 -20.80 -7.73 14.65
C PRO A 213 -22.01 -8.53 14.17
N SER A 214 -22.91 -8.88 15.11
CA SER A 214 -24.07 -9.73 14.82
C SER A 214 -25.06 -9.10 13.83
N GLN A 215 -25.05 -7.77 13.66
CA GLN A 215 -25.83 -7.09 12.62
C GLN A 215 -25.32 -7.42 11.21
N VAL A 216 -24.00 -7.46 11.01
CA VAL A 216 -23.37 -7.70 9.70
C VAL A 216 -23.56 -9.14 9.24
N LEU A 217 -23.51 -10.10 10.18
CA LEU A 217 -23.74 -11.52 9.88
C LEU A 217 -25.12 -11.81 9.31
N LYS A 218 -26.14 -11.01 9.68
CA LYS A 218 -27.50 -11.14 9.15
C LYS A 218 -27.59 -10.64 7.70
N GLU A 219 -26.87 -9.58 7.37
CA GLU A 219 -26.87 -8.98 6.03
C GLU A 219 -26.04 -9.79 5.02
N GLN A 220 -24.99 -10.49 5.49
CA GLN A 220 -24.15 -11.34 4.63
C GLN A 220 -24.86 -12.59 4.08
N GLN A 221 -25.92 -13.06 4.73
CA GLN A 221 -26.68 -14.23 4.25
C GLN A 221 -27.47 -13.94 2.96
N ASP A 222 -27.72 -12.66 2.64
CA ASP A 222 -28.49 -12.22 1.48
C ASP A 222 -27.64 -11.77 0.28
N MET A 223 -26.31 -11.67 0.43
CA MET A 223 -25.40 -11.15 -0.60
C MET A 223 -24.29 -12.13 -0.94
N SER A 224 -24.13 -12.47 -2.22
CA SER A 224 -22.97 -13.25 -2.67
C SER A 224 -21.70 -12.43 -2.46
N ALA A 225 -20.73 -12.96 -1.73
CA ALA A 225 -19.42 -12.34 -1.55
C ALA A 225 -18.69 -12.23 -2.89
N GLN A 226 -18.82 -11.08 -3.55
CA GLN A 226 -18.08 -10.77 -4.77
C GLN A 226 -16.77 -10.08 -4.41
N SER A 227 -15.73 -10.34 -5.21
CA SER A 227 -14.47 -9.62 -5.11
C SER A 227 -14.68 -8.13 -5.38
N VAL A 228 -13.97 -7.28 -4.62
CA VAL A 228 -14.00 -5.82 -4.81
C VAL A 228 -13.49 -5.50 -6.22
N ASP A 229 -14.31 -4.78 -6.99
CA ASP A 229 -13.94 -4.34 -8.33
C ASP A 229 -12.97 -3.17 -8.28
N GLN A 230 -11.67 -3.45 -8.36
CA GLN A 230 -10.64 -2.42 -8.29
C GLN A 230 -10.70 -1.43 -9.47
N PHE A 231 -11.30 -1.82 -10.60
CA PHE A 231 -11.39 -0.96 -11.80
C PHE A 231 -12.49 0.11 -11.71
N GLN A 232 -13.32 0.09 -10.67
CA GLN A 232 -14.27 1.18 -10.37
C GLN A 232 -13.58 2.54 -10.20
N MET A 233 -12.26 2.56 -9.97
CA MET A 233 -11.46 3.79 -9.98
C MET A 233 -11.53 4.56 -11.32
N TYR A 234 -11.91 3.92 -12.43
CA TYR A 234 -12.16 4.58 -13.71
C TYR A 234 -13.48 5.38 -13.71
N GLY A 235 -14.32 5.19 -12.70
CA GLY A 235 -15.52 5.98 -12.46
C GLY A 235 -16.63 5.73 -13.46
N GLN A 236 -17.36 6.79 -13.80
CA GLN A 236 -18.62 6.73 -14.54
C GLN A 236 -18.50 6.04 -15.92
N MET A 237 -17.36 6.18 -16.60
CA MET A 237 -17.15 5.53 -17.90
C MET A 237 -17.15 4.00 -17.76
N TYR A 238 -16.37 3.48 -16.82
CA TYR A 238 -16.29 2.05 -16.58
C TYR A 238 -17.62 1.51 -16.04
N GLU A 239 -18.24 2.20 -15.08
CA GLU A 239 -19.56 1.82 -14.55
C GLU A 239 -20.61 1.74 -15.66
N LYS A 240 -20.67 2.73 -16.55
CA LYS A 240 -21.61 2.74 -17.67
C LYS A 240 -21.35 1.61 -18.65
N ILE A 241 -20.09 1.36 -19.04
CA ILE A 241 -19.72 0.23 -19.90
C ILE A 241 -20.17 -1.09 -19.28
N THR A 242 -19.91 -1.29 -17.99
CA THR A 242 -20.32 -2.50 -17.27
C THR A 242 -21.84 -2.65 -17.25
N VAL A 243 -22.60 -1.60 -16.93
CA VAL A 243 -24.08 -1.63 -16.93
C VAL A 243 -24.64 -1.91 -18.34
N ASP A 244 -24.17 -1.20 -19.35
CA ASP A 244 -24.62 -1.39 -20.73
C ASP A 244 -24.21 -2.75 -21.28
N SER A 245 -23.10 -3.34 -20.81
CA SER A 245 -22.71 -4.69 -21.20
C SER A 245 -23.72 -5.74 -20.78
N PHE A 246 -24.37 -5.59 -19.62
CA PHE A 246 -25.42 -6.51 -19.18
C PHE A 246 -26.66 -6.39 -20.06
N LYS A 247 -27.06 -5.17 -20.44
CA LYS A 247 -28.16 -4.95 -21.38
C LYS A 247 -27.84 -5.50 -22.77
N ALA A 248 -26.61 -5.31 -23.23
CA ALA A 248 -26.15 -5.81 -24.53
C ALA A 248 -26.17 -7.34 -24.63
N LEU A 249 -25.99 -8.06 -23.50
CA LEU A 249 -26.14 -9.52 -23.47
C LEU A 249 -27.59 -9.97 -23.74
N GLU A 250 -28.58 -9.16 -23.36
CA GLU A 250 -30.02 -9.42 -23.58
C GLU A 250 -30.47 -8.92 -24.97
N ASP A 251 -30.01 -7.73 -25.37
CA ASP A 251 -30.25 -7.11 -26.67
C ASP A 251 -28.92 -6.72 -27.33
N PRO A 252 -28.40 -7.55 -28.26
CA PRO A 252 -27.15 -7.27 -28.96
C PRO A 252 -27.14 -5.98 -29.79
N SER A 253 -28.30 -5.36 -30.05
CA SER A 253 -28.40 -4.06 -30.72
C SER A 253 -28.14 -2.88 -29.78
N HIS A 254 -28.18 -3.09 -28.46
CA HIS A 254 -27.90 -2.05 -27.45
C HIS A 254 -26.49 -1.49 -27.64
N GLU A 255 -26.39 -0.18 -27.80
CA GLU A 255 -25.10 0.50 -27.93
C GLU A 255 -24.50 0.79 -26.55
N ILE A 256 -23.19 0.59 -26.44
CA ILE A 256 -22.48 0.70 -25.16
C ILE A 256 -21.86 2.09 -25.07
N ALA A 257 -22.19 2.82 -24.01
CA ALA A 257 -21.48 4.03 -23.62
C ALA A 257 -21.30 5.07 -24.76
N GLN A 258 -22.37 5.30 -25.54
CA GLN A 258 -22.43 6.21 -26.70
C GLN A 258 -21.97 7.65 -26.44
N ASP A 259 -21.99 8.08 -25.17
CA ASP A 259 -21.58 9.39 -24.69
C ASP A 259 -20.07 9.57 -24.63
N TYR A 260 -19.29 8.52 -24.86
CA TYR A 260 -17.83 8.54 -24.81
C TYR A 260 -17.22 8.28 -26.19
N ASP A 261 -16.06 8.89 -26.46
CA ASP A 261 -15.30 8.62 -27.68
C ASP A 261 -14.57 7.27 -27.56
N GLU A 262 -14.90 6.35 -28.46
CA GLU A 262 -14.31 5.02 -28.50
C GLU A 262 -12.80 5.01 -28.86
N ASN A 263 -12.30 6.12 -29.42
CA ASN A 263 -10.90 6.27 -29.77
C ASN A 263 -10.03 6.69 -28.58
N THR A 264 -10.65 7.16 -27.49
CA THR A 264 -9.89 7.54 -26.30
C THR A 264 -9.21 6.32 -25.67
N PRO A 265 -7.92 6.37 -25.31
CA PRO A 265 -7.22 5.25 -24.67
C PRO A 265 -7.93 4.74 -23.41
N CYS A 266 -8.50 5.64 -22.61
CA CYS A 266 -9.26 5.31 -21.40
C CYS A 266 -10.49 4.44 -21.69
N PHE A 267 -11.26 4.76 -22.73
CA PHE A 267 -12.42 3.98 -23.14
C PHE A 267 -12.04 2.55 -23.53
N ARG A 268 -10.97 2.41 -24.32
CA ARG A 268 -10.46 1.12 -24.79
C ARG A 268 -10.01 0.23 -23.64
N VAL A 269 -9.32 0.80 -22.66
CA VAL A 269 -8.90 0.09 -21.44
C VAL A 269 -10.12 -0.30 -20.60
N CYS A 270 -11.08 0.60 -20.38
CA CYS A 270 -12.30 0.29 -19.62
C CYS A 270 -13.11 -0.84 -20.27
N MET A 271 -13.27 -0.81 -21.59
CA MET A 271 -13.91 -1.88 -22.37
C MET A 271 -13.21 -3.23 -22.18
N ALA A 272 -11.88 -3.25 -22.30
CA ALA A 272 -11.09 -4.47 -22.14
C ALA A 272 -11.18 -5.02 -20.71
N LEU A 273 -11.02 -4.18 -19.70
CA LEU A 273 -11.12 -4.57 -18.28
C LEU A 273 -12.52 -5.13 -17.95
N SER A 274 -13.57 -4.46 -18.42
CA SER A 274 -14.95 -4.94 -18.22
C SER A 274 -15.21 -6.24 -18.97
N ALA A 275 -14.58 -6.46 -20.14
CA ALA A 275 -14.68 -7.71 -20.88
C ALA A 275 -14.04 -8.88 -20.12
N VAL A 276 -12.80 -8.71 -19.63
CA VAL A 276 -12.11 -9.73 -18.82
C VAL A 276 -12.89 -10.06 -17.54
N ARG A 277 -13.47 -9.06 -16.89
CA ARG A 277 -14.35 -9.27 -15.74
C ARG A 277 -15.58 -10.10 -16.11
N GLN A 278 -16.26 -9.75 -17.21
CA GLN A 278 -17.44 -10.47 -17.69
C GLN A 278 -17.14 -11.95 -17.99
N THR A 279 -16.01 -12.24 -18.65
CA THR A 279 -15.61 -13.62 -18.97
C THR A 279 -15.17 -14.41 -17.74
N THR A 280 -14.53 -13.76 -16.76
CA THR A 280 -14.13 -14.38 -15.49
C THR A 280 -15.35 -14.82 -14.67
N HIS A 281 -16.43 -14.04 -14.69
CA HIS A 281 -17.66 -14.35 -13.94
C HIS A 281 -18.63 -15.26 -14.70
N ASN A 282 -18.61 -15.27 -16.03
CA ASN A 282 -19.54 -16.05 -16.85
C ASN A 282 -18.87 -16.49 -18.16
N THR A 283 -18.26 -17.67 -18.15
CA THR A 283 -17.53 -18.24 -19.29
C THR A 283 -18.42 -18.50 -20.51
N ASP A 284 -19.71 -18.75 -20.28
CA ASP A 284 -20.70 -19.01 -21.33
C ASP A 284 -21.03 -17.75 -22.17
N SER A 285 -20.61 -16.57 -21.71
CA SER A 285 -20.82 -15.30 -22.39
C SER A 285 -19.83 -15.01 -23.53
N THR A 286 -18.69 -15.72 -23.60
CA THR A 286 -17.58 -15.44 -24.55
C THR A 286 -17.97 -15.52 -26.04
N ASN A 287 -19.02 -16.30 -26.35
CA ASN A 287 -19.55 -16.48 -27.70
C ASN A 287 -20.86 -15.72 -27.94
N ASN A 288 -21.42 -15.06 -26.92
CA ASN A 288 -22.62 -14.23 -27.08
C ASN A 288 -22.24 -12.99 -27.94
N PRO A 289 -23.01 -12.67 -29.01
CA PRO A 289 -22.75 -11.49 -29.86
C PRO A 289 -22.76 -10.16 -29.08
N GLY A 290 -23.55 -10.07 -28.02
CA GLY A 290 -23.68 -8.93 -27.13
C GLY A 290 -22.58 -8.82 -26.07
N SER A 291 -21.74 -9.84 -25.90
CA SER A 291 -20.61 -9.78 -24.96
C SER A 291 -19.58 -8.74 -25.40
N LEU A 292 -18.91 -8.13 -24.42
CA LEU A 292 -17.91 -7.09 -24.69
C LEU A 292 -16.78 -7.62 -25.57
N ILE A 293 -16.33 -8.85 -25.32
CA ILE A 293 -15.25 -9.47 -26.10
C ILE A 293 -15.68 -9.69 -27.57
N SER A 294 -16.92 -10.14 -27.82
CA SER A 294 -17.45 -10.26 -29.18
C SER A 294 -17.56 -8.90 -29.88
N ARG A 295 -17.99 -7.85 -29.19
CA ARG A 295 -18.03 -6.50 -29.77
C ARG A 295 -16.64 -5.97 -30.11
N MET A 296 -15.66 -6.22 -29.24
CA MET A 296 -14.26 -5.88 -29.50
C MET A 296 -13.72 -6.65 -30.72
N ARG A 297 -14.04 -7.94 -30.88
CA ARG A 297 -13.68 -8.73 -32.08
C ARG A 297 -14.28 -8.13 -33.35
N VAL A 298 -15.55 -7.72 -33.32
CA VAL A 298 -16.18 -7.07 -34.49
C VAL A 298 -15.46 -5.77 -34.86
N LYS A 299 -15.12 -4.94 -33.87
CA LYS A 299 -14.33 -3.70 -34.10
C LYS A 299 -12.92 -3.98 -34.61
N SER A 300 -12.33 -5.11 -34.23
CA SER A 300 -10.99 -5.51 -34.70
C SER A 300 -10.91 -5.76 -36.21
N ASN A 301 -12.04 -6.03 -36.86
CA ASN A 301 -12.10 -6.19 -38.32
C ASN A 301 -11.85 -4.89 -39.07
N THR A 302 -12.13 -3.74 -38.45
CA THR A 302 -11.98 -2.41 -39.07
C THR A 302 -10.81 -1.62 -38.49
N ASP A 303 -10.47 -1.83 -37.22
CA ASP A 303 -9.35 -1.18 -36.55
C ASP A 303 -8.47 -2.22 -35.84
N THR A 304 -7.28 -2.43 -36.38
CA THR A 304 -6.30 -3.43 -35.90
C THR A 304 -5.86 -3.21 -34.45
N SER A 305 -6.00 -1.99 -33.92
CA SER A 305 -5.63 -1.70 -32.53
C SER A 305 -6.53 -2.43 -31.53
N TRP A 306 -7.80 -2.70 -31.87
CA TRP A 306 -8.69 -3.55 -31.08
C TRP A 306 -8.27 -5.01 -31.08
N GLY A 307 -7.65 -5.49 -32.17
CA GLY A 307 -7.20 -6.88 -32.29
C GLY A 307 -6.17 -7.25 -31.21
N GLN A 308 -5.26 -6.33 -30.89
CA GLN A 308 -4.30 -6.55 -29.79
C GLN A 308 -4.99 -6.58 -28.43
N LEU A 309 -5.99 -5.72 -28.21
CA LEU A 309 -6.77 -5.72 -26.95
C LEU A 309 -7.56 -7.01 -26.76
N VAL A 310 -8.18 -7.52 -27.83
CA VAL A 310 -8.87 -8.82 -27.81
C VAL A 310 -7.89 -9.93 -27.41
N LYS A 311 -6.72 -9.96 -28.05
CA LYS A 311 -5.67 -10.96 -27.74
C LYS A 311 -5.24 -10.91 -26.28
N ILE A 312 -5.10 -9.70 -25.72
CA ILE A 312 -4.81 -9.50 -24.31
C ILE A 312 -5.94 -10.08 -23.44
N CYS A 313 -7.19 -9.74 -23.72
CA CYS A 313 -8.34 -10.22 -22.93
C CYS A 313 -8.54 -11.74 -22.99
N GLU A 314 -8.11 -12.40 -24.07
CA GLU A 314 -8.23 -13.86 -24.27
C GLU A 314 -7.03 -14.63 -23.71
N SER A 315 -5.97 -13.95 -23.27
CA SER A 315 -4.79 -14.58 -22.69
C SER A 315 -5.03 -15.00 -21.24
N GLU A 316 -4.54 -16.18 -20.86
CA GLU A 316 -4.66 -16.68 -19.48
C GLU A 316 -3.40 -16.41 -18.65
N LEU A 317 -3.59 -15.99 -17.40
CA LEU A 317 -2.54 -15.87 -16.38
C LEU A 317 -2.86 -16.81 -15.21
N GLU A 318 -1.90 -17.68 -14.87
CA GLU A 318 -2.11 -18.78 -13.91
C GLU A 318 -2.02 -18.35 -12.42
N ASP A 319 -1.59 -17.12 -12.08
CA ASP A 319 -1.54 -16.60 -10.69
C ASP A 319 -2.58 -15.49 -10.47
N CYS A 320 -3.71 -15.83 -9.83
CA CYS A 320 -4.88 -14.98 -9.69
C CYS A 320 -4.66 -13.71 -8.84
N SER A 321 -3.73 -13.72 -7.88
CA SER A 321 -3.65 -12.66 -6.85
C SER A 321 -3.24 -11.29 -7.39
N LEU A 322 -2.27 -11.25 -8.32
CA LEU A 322 -1.71 -10.01 -8.88
C LEU A 322 -1.94 -9.89 -10.39
N SER A 323 -2.67 -10.84 -10.99
CA SER A 323 -2.97 -10.84 -12.42
C SER A 323 -3.67 -9.56 -12.87
N GLN A 324 -4.55 -8.97 -12.05
CA GLN A 324 -5.24 -7.72 -12.38
C GLN A 324 -4.25 -6.57 -12.68
N ILE A 325 -3.17 -6.45 -11.90
CA ILE A 325 -2.12 -5.46 -12.16
C ILE A 325 -1.38 -5.76 -13.45
N VAL A 326 -1.06 -7.03 -13.70
CA VAL A 326 -0.37 -7.45 -14.93
C VAL A 326 -1.23 -7.14 -16.16
N PHE A 327 -2.51 -7.52 -16.16
CA PHE A 327 -3.47 -7.20 -17.22
C PHE A 327 -3.60 -5.69 -17.43
N HIS A 328 -3.82 -4.93 -16.36
CA HIS A 328 -3.98 -3.48 -16.46
C HIS A 328 -2.71 -2.81 -17.02
N THR A 329 -1.53 -3.26 -16.57
CA THR A 329 -0.23 -2.78 -17.09
C THR A 329 -0.09 -3.06 -18.58
N ALA A 330 -0.42 -4.28 -19.03
CA ALA A 330 -0.34 -4.66 -20.43
C ALA A 330 -1.29 -3.84 -21.32
N LEU A 331 -2.53 -3.65 -20.88
CA LEU A 331 -3.53 -2.84 -21.58
C LEU A 331 -3.06 -1.38 -21.73
N VAL A 332 -2.60 -0.77 -20.64
CA VAL A 332 -2.12 0.62 -20.66
C VAL A 332 -0.86 0.75 -21.50
N ALA A 333 0.07 -0.19 -21.40
CA ALA A 333 1.26 -0.24 -22.26
C ALA A 333 0.90 -0.38 -23.74
N GLN A 334 -0.18 -1.09 -24.06
CA GLN A 334 -0.64 -1.28 -25.43
C GLN A 334 -1.31 -0.04 -26.05
N VAL A 335 -2.07 0.73 -25.26
CA VAL A 335 -2.84 1.87 -25.77
C VAL A 335 -2.18 3.23 -25.55
N SER A 336 -1.29 3.35 -24.57
CA SER A 336 -0.69 4.63 -24.21
C SER A 336 0.35 5.04 -25.24
N THR A 337 0.33 6.32 -25.61
CA THR A 337 1.33 6.97 -26.45
C THR A 337 2.44 7.62 -25.64
N ALA A 338 2.38 7.55 -24.30
CA ALA A 338 3.35 8.19 -23.42
C ALA A 338 4.76 7.61 -23.64
N PRO A 339 5.79 8.44 -23.81
CA PRO A 339 7.17 7.98 -24.00
C PRO A 339 7.65 7.01 -22.91
N VAL A 340 7.29 7.29 -21.65
CA VAL A 340 7.59 6.46 -20.48
C VAL A 340 7.07 5.02 -20.60
N MET A 341 6.02 4.78 -21.39
CA MET A 341 5.43 3.44 -21.59
C MET A 341 6.12 2.62 -22.67
N LYS A 342 7.00 3.19 -23.51
CA LYS A 342 7.65 2.48 -24.63
C LYS A 342 8.44 1.26 -24.18
N LEU A 343 9.21 1.38 -23.10
CA LEU A 343 9.98 0.27 -22.55
C LEU A 343 9.05 -0.83 -22.02
N LEU A 344 8.00 -0.45 -21.29
CA LEU A 344 7.03 -1.39 -20.72
C LEU A 344 6.27 -2.12 -21.85
N ASN A 345 5.85 -1.42 -22.90
CA ASN A 345 5.28 -2.01 -24.10
C ASN A 345 6.24 -3.02 -24.76
N SER A 346 7.52 -2.65 -24.89
CA SER A 346 8.53 -3.55 -25.45
C SER A 346 8.71 -4.81 -24.59
N LEU A 347 8.72 -4.69 -23.27
CA LEU A 347 8.79 -5.83 -22.36
C LEU A 347 7.55 -6.73 -22.45
N CYS A 348 6.36 -6.16 -22.65
CA CYS A 348 5.11 -6.90 -22.82
C CYS A 348 5.03 -7.67 -24.16
N PHE A 349 5.41 -7.04 -25.27
CA PHE A 349 5.02 -7.52 -26.61
C PHE A 349 6.19 -7.73 -27.58
N SER A 350 7.42 -7.35 -27.22
CA SER A 350 8.61 -7.50 -28.06
C SER A 350 9.92 -7.47 -27.23
N PRO A 351 10.07 -8.31 -26.19
CA PRO A 351 11.20 -8.18 -25.26
C PRO A 351 12.57 -8.38 -25.94
N GLY A 352 12.64 -9.13 -27.04
CA GLY A 352 13.84 -9.27 -27.86
C GLY A 352 14.35 -7.96 -28.49
N LYS A 353 13.54 -6.90 -28.54
CA LYS A 353 13.97 -5.56 -28.97
C LYS A 353 14.70 -4.78 -27.86
N CYS A 354 14.64 -5.23 -26.61
CA CYS A 354 15.29 -4.57 -25.48
C CYS A 354 16.81 -4.81 -25.52
N GLN A 355 17.57 -3.91 -26.17
CA GLN A 355 19.03 -3.99 -26.29
C GLN A 355 19.75 -3.42 -25.06
N CYS A 356 19.44 -3.95 -23.87
CA CYS A 356 20.06 -3.49 -22.63
C CYS A 356 21.59 -3.74 -22.62
N GLY A 357 22.33 -2.85 -21.97
CA GLY A 357 23.80 -2.98 -21.80
C GLY A 357 24.66 -2.54 -22.99
N ARG A 358 24.06 -2.11 -24.11
CA ARG A 358 24.80 -1.46 -25.21
C ARG A 358 24.86 0.06 -25.02
N PRO A 359 25.99 0.70 -25.33
CA PRO A 359 26.16 2.11 -25.05
C PRO A 359 25.36 2.99 -26.02
N TYR A 360 24.56 3.88 -25.46
CA TYR A 360 23.68 4.77 -26.24
C TYR A 360 24.06 6.25 -26.10
N VAL A 361 24.78 6.59 -25.03
CA VAL A 361 25.18 7.95 -24.71
C VAL A 361 26.69 8.02 -24.65
N LYS A 362 27.25 9.06 -25.25
CA LYS A 362 28.66 9.42 -25.11
C LYS A 362 28.86 10.30 -23.89
N SER A 363 29.97 10.11 -23.19
CA SER A 363 30.42 10.95 -22.07
C SER A 363 31.94 11.04 -22.07
N GLN A 364 32.52 11.83 -21.17
CA GLN A 364 33.96 11.88 -20.93
C GLN A 364 34.30 11.17 -19.62
N CYS A 365 35.39 10.39 -19.63
CA CYS A 365 35.92 9.79 -18.41
C CYS A 365 36.40 10.89 -17.45
N PRO A 366 35.92 10.93 -16.19
CA PRO A 366 36.32 11.98 -15.25
C PRO A 366 37.81 11.91 -14.86
N ASN A 367 38.45 10.75 -15.03
CA ASN A 367 39.85 10.55 -14.66
C ASN A 367 40.82 10.87 -15.80
N CYS A 368 40.53 10.43 -17.03
CA CYS A 368 41.47 10.52 -18.15
C CYS A 368 40.98 11.37 -19.35
N GLY A 369 39.76 11.90 -19.30
CA GLY A 369 39.18 12.78 -20.32
C GLY A 369 38.83 12.12 -21.65
N ARG A 370 39.12 10.82 -21.84
CA ARG A 370 38.76 10.10 -23.07
C ARG A 370 37.25 9.98 -23.22
N GLU A 371 36.78 9.96 -24.47
CA GLU A 371 35.40 9.67 -24.79
C GLU A 371 35.06 8.22 -24.36
N VAL A 372 33.93 8.06 -23.68
CA VAL A 372 33.40 6.77 -23.21
C VAL A 372 31.94 6.64 -23.63
N GLY A 373 31.43 5.42 -23.72
CA GLY A 373 30.05 5.16 -24.12
C GLY A 373 29.90 4.93 -25.62
N GLY A 374 28.90 5.53 -26.25
CA GLY A 374 28.50 5.18 -27.63
C GLY A 374 27.26 5.93 -28.12
N LYS A 375 26.84 5.68 -29.36
CA LYS A 375 25.60 6.22 -29.95
C LYS A 375 24.86 5.11 -30.67
N SER A 376 23.54 5.01 -30.49
CA SER A 376 22.69 4.00 -31.15
C SER A 376 23.24 2.58 -30.99
N HIS A 377 23.63 2.24 -29.75
CA HIS A 377 24.20 0.95 -29.37
C HIS A 377 25.58 0.62 -29.96
N VAL A 378 26.23 1.58 -30.64
CA VAL A 378 27.59 1.44 -31.17
C VAL A 378 28.59 2.12 -30.23
N PRO A 379 29.55 1.38 -29.66
CA PRO A 379 30.56 1.97 -28.77
C PRO A 379 31.47 2.94 -29.52
N VAL A 380 32.06 3.89 -28.77
CA VAL A 380 33.14 4.73 -29.29
C VAL A 380 34.36 3.88 -29.66
N GLU A 381 35.14 4.36 -30.64
CA GLU A 381 36.24 3.60 -31.24
C GLU A 381 37.26 3.14 -30.19
N GLY A 382 37.71 1.88 -30.30
CA GLY A 382 38.68 1.28 -29.38
C GLY A 382 38.07 0.57 -28.15
N PHE A 383 36.75 0.63 -27.95
CA PHE A 383 36.05 -0.15 -26.92
C PHE A 383 35.56 -1.49 -27.50
N THR A 384 35.90 -2.58 -26.81
CA THR A 384 35.44 -3.94 -27.14
C THR A 384 34.54 -4.48 -26.04
N GLU A 385 33.68 -5.44 -26.39
CA GLU A 385 32.79 -6.07 -25.43
C GLU A 385 33.56 -6.86 -24.35
N PHE A 386 33.25 -6.60 -23.08
CA PHE A 386 33.86 -7.29 -21.95
C PHE A 386 33.02 -8.51 -21.57
N ASN A 387 33.54 -9.71 -21.84
CA ASN A 387 32.88 -10.98 -21.52
C ASN A 387 33.55 -11.64 -20.30
N THR A 388 32.90 -11.57 -19.14
CA THR A 388 33.28 -12.36 -17.95
C THR A 388 32.36 -13.56 -17.76
N ALA A 389 32.93 -14.69 -17.31
CA ALA A 389 32.20 -15.92 -17.01
C ALA A 389 31.18 -15.79 -15.85
N ALA A 390 31.20 -14.69 -15.11
CA ALA A 390 30.30 -14.39 -13.98
C ALA A 390 28.97 -13.72 -14.40
N GLY A 391 28.57 -13.84 -15.68
CA GLY A 391 27.49 -13.03 -16.23
C GLY A 391 27.93 -11.59 -16.46
N SER A 392 27.26 -10.90 -17.38
CA SER A 392 27.60 -9.52 -17.74
C SER A 392 26.96 -8.48 -16.80
N GLY A 393 26.17 -8.92 -15.81
CA GLY A 393 25.28 -8.06 -15.03
C GLY A 393 24.19 -7.38 -15.87
N ARG A 394 23.94 -7.86 -17.09
CA ARG A 394 22.91 -7.34 -18.00
C ARG A 394 21.59 -8.08 -17.78
N GLY A 395 20.49 -7.38 -18.05
CA GLY A 395 19.14 -7.91 -17.86
C GLY A 395 18.63 -7.77 -16.43
N HIS A 396 17.64 -8.58 -16.08
CA HIS A 396 17.10 -8.67 -14.73
C HIS A 396 18.01 -9.55 -13.88
N ASN A 397 18.60 -8.94 -12.83
CA ASN A 397 19.49 -9.63 -11.89
C ASN A 397 19.20 -9.15 -10.47
N LEU A 398 18.07 -9.62 -9.91
CA LEU A 398 17.65 -9.30 -8.54
C LEU A 398 17.77 -10.48 -7.57
N GLY A 399 18.27 -11.64 -8.03
CA GLY A 399 18.41 -12.86 -7.22
C GLY A 399 17.08 -13.35 -6.64
N ASP A 400 17.10 -13.98 -5.47
CA ASP A 400 15.89 -14.47 -4.80
C ASP A 400 15.01 -13.29 -4.31
N PRO A 401 13.72 -13.19 -4.70
CA PRO A 401 12.79 -12.18 -4.19
C PRO A 401 12.77 -12.07 -2.65
N ASN A 402 12.87 -13.19 -1.94
CA ASN A 402 12.77 -13.21 -0.48
C ASN A 402 14.00 -12.64 0.23
N SER A 403 15.13 -12.56 -0.48
CA SER A 403 16.35 -11.95 0.04
C SER A 403 16.29 -10.42 0.06
N ARG A 404 15.36 -9.83 -0.70
CA ARG A 404 15.22 -8.37 -0.82
C ARG A 404 14.63 -7.77 0.45
N LYS A 405 15.31 -6.76 0.97
CA LYS A 405 14.84 -5.92 2.09
C LYS A 405 14.55 -4.51 1.57
N GLU A 406 14.04 -3.66 2.45
CA GLU A 406 14.00 -2.21 2.21
C GLU A 406 15.42 -1.76 1.83
N GLN A 407 15.57 -1.21 0.62
CA GLN A 407 16.86 -0.84 0.06
C GLN A 407 17.10 0.66 0.26
N ASP A 408 18.38 1.04 0.38
CA ASP A 408 18.82 2.44 0.44
C ASP A 408 18.61 3.20 -0.88
N GLY A 409 17.96 2.60 -1.90
CA GLY A 409 17.62 3.22 -3.20
C GLY A 409 18.41 2.70 -4.40
N GLU A 410 17.93 3.00 -5.61
CA GLU A 410 18.64 2.78 -6.87
C GLU A 410 18.76 4.09 -7.64
N ARG A 411 20.00 4.57 -7.85
CA ARG A 411 20.27 5.88 -8.45
C ARG A 411 19.57 6.98 -7.66
N SER A 412 18.57 7.65 -8.25
CA SER A 412 17.76 8.71 -7.63
C SER A 412 16.38 8.22 -7.15
N LEU A 413 16.08 6.92 -7.27
CA LEU A 413 14.79 6.33 -6.86
C LEU A 413 14.91 5.68 -5.49
N TYR A 414 13.98 6.02 -4.61
CA TYR A 414 13.92 5.56 -3.22
C TYR A 414 12.47 5.29 -2.82
N GLY A 415 12.28 4.43 -1.82
CA GLY A 415 10.97 4.15 -1.22
C GLY A 415 9.89 3.78 -2.25
N ALA A 416 8.74 4.43 -2.16
CA ALA A 416 7.56 4.12 -2.98
C ALA A 416 7.85 4.23 -4.49
N ASN A 417 8.63 5.22 -4.93
CA ASN A 417 8.92 5.43 -6.35
C ASN A 417 9.71 4.25 -6.95
N LEU A 418 10.68 3.72 -6.20
CA LEU A 418 11.47 2.56 -6.64
C LEU A 418 10.59 1.32 -6.78
N HIS A 419 9.75 1.05 -5.79
CA HIS A 419 8.89 -0.14 -5.78
C HIS A 419 7.77 -0.05 -6.81
N MET A 420 7.22 1.13 -7.07
CA MET A 420 6.26 1.38 -8.15
C MET A 420 6.85 1.05 -9.52
N VAL A 421 8.03 1.60 -9.83
CA VAL A 421 8.70 1.38 -11.13
C VAL A 421 9.03 -0.10 -11.32
N ARG A 422 9.54 -0.78 -10.28
CA ARG A 422 9.83 -2.22 -10.35
C ARG A 422 8.57 -3.06 -10.52
N ALA A 423 7.48 -2.72 -9.83
CA ALA A 423 6.21 -3.42 -10.00
C ALA A 423 5.74 -3.35 -11.47
N LEU A 424 5.78 -2.17 -12.10
CA LEU A 424 5.42 -2.01 -13.51
C LEU A 424 6.34 -2.78 -14.47
N ILE A 425 7.65 -2.76 -14.22
CA ILE A 425 8.62 -3.54 -15.02
C ILE A 425 8.34 -5.04 -14.88
N HIS A 426 8.19 -5.55 -13.67
CA HIS A 426 7.90 -6.98 -13.47
C HIS A 426 6.53 -7.36 -14.01
N SER A 427 5.49 -6.53 -13.86
CA SER A 427 4.19 -6.75 -14.50
C SER A 427 4.32 -6.84 -16.03
N SER A 428 5.13 -5.98 -16.64
CA SER A 428 5.35 -6.00 -18.08
C SER A 428 6.11 -7.25 -18.53
N MET A 429 7.15 -7.64 -17.78
CA MET A 429 7.89 -8.88 -18.04
C MET A 429 7.00 -10.11 -17.84
N ILE A 430 6.20 -10.16 -16.76
CA ILE A 430 5.26 -11.27 -16.52
C ILE A 430 4.30 -11.40 -17.70
N TRP A 431 3.75 -10.28 -18.18
CA TRP A 431 2.93 -10.29 -19.38
C TRP A 431 3.69 -10.85 -20.58
N GLY A 432 4.92 -10.39 -20.83
CA GLY A 432 5.74 -10.91 -21.94
C GLY A 432 6.00 -12.42 -21.90
N THR A 433 5.89 -13.08 -20.74
CA THR A 433 5.98 -14.55 -20.64
C THR A 433 4.76 -15.29 -21.19
N THR A 434 3.69 -14.61 -21.63
CA THR A 434 2.56 -15.27 -22.29
C THR A 434 2.94 -15.74 -23.69
N GLU A 435 3.79 -14.98 -24.40
CA GLU A 435 4.19 -15.26 -25.78
C GLU A 435 5.70 -15.34 -26.02
N HIS A 436 6.50 -14.71 -25.16
CA HIS A 436 7.95 -14.52 -25.36
C HIS A 436 8.79 -15.08 -24.20
N THR A 437 8.37 -16.22 -23.63
CA THR A 437 9.03 -16.85 -22.47
C THR A 437 10.53 -17.05 -22.67
N GLU A 438 10.96 -17.57 -23.84
CA GLU A 438 12.38 -17.81 -24.10
C GLU A 438 13.23 -16.53 -24.15
N GLU A 439 12.67 -15.44 -24.67
CA GLU A 439 13.35 -14.15 -24.74
C GLU A 439 13.54 -13.57 -23.34
N LEU A 440 12.50 -13.65 -22.50
CA LEU A 440 12.58 -13.20 -21.12
C LEU A 440 13.40 -14.11 -20.21
N GLN A 441 13.43 -15.41 -20.48
CA GLN A 441 14.34 -16.34 -19.81
C GLN A 441 15.80 -15.93 -20.06
N LYS A 442 16.15 -15.49 -21.27
CA LYS A 442 17.51 -14.99 -21.59
C LYS A 442 17.80 -13.63 -20.94
N LEU A 443 16.78 -12.81 -20.74
CA LEU A 443 16.89 -11.51 -20.08
C LEU A 443 16.97 -11.63 -18.55
N THR A 444 16.56 -12.76 -17.97
CA THR A 444 16.40 -12.92 -16.51
C THR A 444 17.44 -13.89 -15.96
N GLU A 445 18.25 -13.41 -15.02
CA GLU A 445 19.20 -14.23 -14.30
C GLU A 445 18.48 -15.07 -13.23
N MET A 446 18.32 -16.35 -13.52
CA MET A 446 17.58 -17.28 -12.67
C MET A 446 18.46 -17.87 -11.56
N PRO A 447 17.97 -17.96 -10.32
CA PRO A 447 18.65 -18.70 -9.25
C PRO A 447 18.88 -20.18 -9.62
N GLN A 448 19.91 -20.80 -9.04
CA GLN A 448 20.19 -22.23 -9.24
C GLN A 448 18.96 -23.09 -8.87
N GLY A 449 18.50 -23.92 -9.81
CA GLY A 449 17.33 -24.79 -9.65
C GLY A 449 15.97 -24.14 -9.96
N ALA A 450 15.94 -22.85 -10.29
CA ALA A 450 14.73 -22.19 -10.77
C ALA A 450 14.66 -22.28 -12.31
N HIS A 451 13.58 -22.87 -12.82
CA HIS A 451 13.38 -23.06 -14.26
C HIS A 451 12.23 -22.24 -14.83
N ASP A 452 11.29 -21.82 -13.98
CA ASP A 452 10.10 -21.07 -14.38
C ASP A 452 10.29 -19.56 -14.16
N VAL A 453 10.60 -18.85 -15.25
CA VAL A 453 10.79 -17.39 -15.24
C VAL A 453 9.52 -16.64 -14.83
N ARG A 454 8.33 -17.11 -15.24
CA ARG A 454 7.06 -16.46 -14.91
C ARG A 454 6.83 -16.49 -13.40
N LYS A 455 6.95 -17.67 -12.78
CA LYS A 455 6.82 -17.83 -11.33
C LYS A 455 7.86 -16.99 -10.56
N HIS A 456 9.08 -16.93 -11.07
CA HIS A 456 10.14 -16.12 -10.47
C HIS A 456 9.80 -14.62 -10.50
N LEU A 457 9.35 -14.10 -11.65
CA LEU A 457 8.93 -12.71 -11.79
C LEU A 457 7.71 -12.37 -10.92
N PHE A 458 6.73 -13.28 -10.78
CA PHE A 458 5.62 -13.11 -9.83
C PHE A 458 6.11 -13.03 -8.38
N GLY A 459 7.15 -13.79 -8.01
CA GLY A 459 7.81 -13.66 -6.71
C GLY A 459 8.36 -12.24 -6.49
N HIS A 460 8.98 -11.65 -7.51
CA HIS A 460 9.45 -10.27 -7.46
C HIS A 460 8.31 -9.26 -7.40
N LEU A 461 7.27 -9.39 -8.22
CA LEU A 461 6.11 -8.49 -8.21
C LEU A 461 5.44 -8.49 -6.83
N ARG A 462 5.21 -9.67 -6.24
CA ARG A 462 4.67 -9.79 -4.87
C ARG A 462 5.54 -9.06 -3.85
N LYS A 463 6.86 -9.19 -3.98
CA LYS A 463 7.80 -8.48 -3.11
C LYS A 463 7.77 -6.97 -3.33
N ASP A 464 7.59 -6.50 -4.56
CA ASP A 464 7.49 -5.07 -4.85
C ASP A 464 6.21 -4.47 -4.27
N ILE A 465 5.07 -5.16 -4.36
CA ILE A 465 3.82 -4.71 -3.72
C ILE A 465 3.97 -4.68 -2.19
N GLU A 466 4.62 -5.69 -1.58
CA GLU A 466 4.91 -5.69 -0.14
C GLU A 466 5.77 -4.49 0.28
N LEU A 467 6.84 -4.20 -0.46
CA LEU A 467 7.74 -3.08 -0.15
C LEU A 467 7.11 -1.72 -0.48
N LEU A 468 6.28 -1.65 -1.52
CA LEU A 468 5.49 -0.46 -1.83
C LEU A 468 4.50 -0.15 -0.70
N ALA A 469 3.78 -1.16 -0.21
CA ALA A 469 2.85 -1.01 0.92
C ALA A 469 3.55 -0.46 2.17
N LYS A 470 4.73 -1.01 2.49
CA LYS A 470 5.57 -0.51 3.60
C LYS A 470 5.99 0.94 3.41
N ALA A 471 6.48 1.29 2.22
CA ALA A 471 6.91 2.66 1.91
C ALA A 471 5.75 3.67 1.95
N LEU A 472 4.53 3.24 1.61
CA LEU A 472 3.32 4.07 1.69
C LEU A 472 2.74 4.14 3.12
N GLY A 473 3.15 3.24 4.02
CA GLY A 473 2.51 3.06 5.33
C GLY A 473 1.06 2.60 5.22
N LYS A 474 0.78 1.71 4.24
CA LYS A 474 -0.57 1.24 3.88
C LYS A 474 -0.62 -0.29 3.70
N SER A 475 -1.81 -0.82 3.45
CA SER A 475 -2.01 -2.25 3.15
C SER A 475 -1.42 -2.63 1.78
N GLN A 476 -1.22 -3.93 1.53
CA GLN A 476 -0.85 -4.40 0.18
C GLN A 476 -1.95 -4.09 -0.85
N GLN A 477 -3.22 -4.17 -0.46
CA GLN A 477 -4.34 -3.83 -1.34
C GLN A 477 -4.34 -2.34 -1.71
N ASP A 478 -3.99 -1.44 -0.79
CA ASP A 478 -3.82 -0.02 -1.10
C ASP A 478 -2.62 0.20 -2.04
N ALA A 479 -1.53 -0.57 -1.88
CA ALA A 479 -0.39 -0.52 -2.78
C ALA A 479 -0.77 -0.98 -4.20
N GLU A 480 -1.53 -2.07 -4.33
CA GLU A 480 -2.11 -2.52 -5.60
C GLU A 480 -2.98 -1.44 -6.25
N MET A 481 -3.91 -0.86 -5.47
CA MET A 481 -4.73 0.26 -5.91
C MET A 481 -3.89 1.47 -6.33
N THR A 482 -2.78 1.75 -5.64
CA THR A 482 -1.86 2.83 -5.99
C THR A 482 -1.22 2.59 -7.37
N VAL A 483 -0.84 1.34 -7.69
CA VAL A 483 -0.32 0.99 -9.03
C VAL A 483 -1.40 1.22 -10.09
N HIS A 484 -2.62 0.77 -9.81
CA HIS A 484 -3.78 0.95 -10.68
C HIS A 484 -4.13 2.42 -10.94
N LEU A 485 -4.14 3.27 -9.91
CA LEU A 485 -4.34 4.71 -10.04
C LEU A 485 -3.20 5.38 -10.81
N PHE A 486 -1.96 4.94 -10.62
CA PHE A 486 -0.82 5.46 -11.37
C PHE A 486 -0.89 5.13 -12.87
N LEU A 487 -1.28 3.90 -13.21
CA LEU A 487 -1.54 3.49 -14.59
C LEU A 487 -2.66 4.33 -15.24
N LYS A 488 -3.76 4.56 -14.52
CA LYS A 488 -4.84 5.46 -14.95
C LYS A 488 -4.32 6.87 -15.19
N PHE A 489 -3.52 7.41 -14.25
CA PHE A 489 -2.92 8.74 -14.37
C PHE A 489 -2.04 8.88 -15.63
N ILE A 490 -1.20 7.88 -15.95
CA ILE A 490 -0.40 7.89 -17.18
C ILE A 490 -1.31 7.96 -18.42
N LEU A 491 -2.38 7.17 -18.42
CA LEU A 491 -3.33 7.11 -19.52
C LEU A 491 -4.05 8.44 -19.76
N GLU A 492 -4.54 9.07 -18.69
CA GLU A 492 -5.22 10.36 -18.74
C GLU A 492 -4.26 11.50 -19.10
N SER A 493 -3.05 11.51 -18.54
CA SER A 493 -2.03 12.53 -18.85
C SER A 493 -1.56 12.46 -20.30
N SER A 494 -1.49 11.26 -20.88
CA SER A 494 -1.15 11.10 -22.31
C SER A 494 -2.22 11.62 -23.28
N SER A 495 -3.42 11.91 -22.77
CA SER A 495 -4.58 12.36 -23.55
C SER A 495 -4.77 13.88 -23.52
N GLU A 496 -4.12 14.61 -22.61
CA GLU A 496 -4.25 16.07 -22.47
C GLU A 496 -3.08 16.82 -23.14
N PRO A 497 -3.34 17.84 -24.00
CA PRO A 497 -2.30 18.54 -24.75
C PRO A 497 -1.26 19.31 -23.92
N ASN A 498 -1.49 19.51 -22.61
CA ASN A 498 -0.68 20.38 -21.74
C ASN A 498 -0.18 19.70 -20.45
N SER A 499 -0.51 18.44 -20.17
CA SER A 499 0.03 17.71 -19.02
C SER A 499 1.26 16.91 -19.45
N HIS A 500 2.34 17.63 -19.75
CA HIS A 500 3.64 16.99 -19.91
C HIS A 500 4.09 16.43 -18.55
N ILE A 501 4.15 15.10 -18.43
CA ILE A 501 5.00 14.45 -17.44
C ILE A 501 6.39 15.06 -17.66
N GLN A 502 6.93 15.78 -16.67
CA GLN A 502 8.25 16.38 -16.78
C GLN A 502 9.30 15.28 -16.88
N ILE A 503 9.68 14.95 -18.10
CA ILE A 503 10.79 14.07 -18.41
C ILE A 503 12.06 14.85 -18.09
N THR A 504 12.87 14.34 -17.16
CA THR A 504 14.16 14.97 -16.85
C THR A 504 15.18 14.67 -17.95
N ASP A 505 16.18 15.53 -18.18
CA ASP A 505 17.24 15.35 -19.21
C ASP A 505 18.01 14.00 -19.14
N SER A 506 17.85 13.25 -18.04
CA SER A 506 18.43 11.92 -17.85
C SER A 506 17.58 10.77 -18.40
N GLU A 507 16.29 11.02 -18.65
CA GLU A 507 15.28 10.06 -19.13
C GLU A 507 15.07 10.13 -20.64
N GLU A 508 15.26 11.29 -21.29
CA GLU A 508 15.38 11.37 -22.77
C GLU A 508 16.41 10.36 -23.32
N LYS A 509 17.44 10.06 -22.53
CA LYS A 509 18.50 9.09 -22.86
C LYS A 509 18.10 7.62 -22.70
N ARG A 510 16.92 7.33 -22.13
CA ARG A 510 16.36 5.97 -21.96
C ARG A 510 15.10 5.73 -22.78
N GLU A 511 14.53 6.77 -23.37
CA GLU A 511 13.29 6.74 -24.17
C GLU A 511 13.52 6.45 -25.67
N GLU A 512 14.79 6.30 -26.08
CA GLU A 512 15.25 5.89 -27.42
C GLU A 512 16.33 4.81 -27.34
#